data_AF-A0A8J7AUP1-F1
#
_entry.id   AF-A0A8J7AUP1-F1
#
_cell.length_a   1.000
_cell.length_b   1.000
_cell.length_c   1.000
_cell.angle_alpha   90.00
_cell.angle_beta   90.00
_cell.angle_gamma   90.00
#
_symmetry.space_group_name_H-M   'P 1'
#
loop_
_entity.id
_entity.type
_entity.pdbx_description
1 polymer ?
#
loop_
_entity_poly.entity_id
_entity_poly.type
_entity_poly.pdbx_seq_one_letter_code
_entity_poly.pdbx_strand_id
1 'polypeptide(L)'
;MPTPKFSPEDILECARSIRPSLPSLLGSDATQVDQQLADLLAQAQAGESVDTQILELLKSNPNTFQWIKEFLSSAQVSRGFERLPGGSGAVPAQKYVCPQGDYVWYRRSVGISVPTCPTHGELIPDQGA
;
A
#
# COMPACT_ATOMS: atom_id res chain seq x y z
N MET A 1 14.61 22.29 6.66
CA MET A 1 13.47 22.06 5.74
C MET A 1 12.56 21.04 6.41
N PRO A 2 11.23 21.26 6.53
CA PRO A 2 10.38 20.36 7.28
C PRO A 2 10.19 19.05 6.49
N THR A 3 10.95 18.03 6.85
CA THR A 3 10.70 16.64 6.44
C THR A 3 9.36 16.21 7.03
N PRO A 4 8.46 15.61 6.23
CA PRO A 4 7.22 15.13 6.81
C PRO A 4 7.50 13.99 7.80
N LYS A 5 6.82 14.04 8.96
CA LYS A 5 6.86 13.06 10.06
C LYS A 5 6.18 11.73 9.65
N PHE A 6 6.76 10.98 8.71
CA PHE A 6 6.26 9.64 8.39
C PHE A 6 7.32 8.60 8.79
N SER A 7 6.88 7.56 9.49
CA SER A 7 7.77 6.47 9.88
C SER A 7 8.06 5.59 8.65
N PRO A 8 9.19 4.88 8.61
CA PRO A 8 9.51 3.98 7.49
C PRO A 8 8.41 2.95 7.25
N GLU A 9 7.75 2.46 8.30
CA GLU A 9 6.56 1.62 8.23
C GLU A 9 5.39 2.24 7.44
N ASP A 10 5.12 3.54 7.61
CA ASP A 10 4.02 4.24 6.91
C ASP A 10 4.33 4.34 5.41
N ILE A 11 5.60 4.54 5.07
CA ILE A 11 6.08 4.60 3.70
C ILE A 11 5.98 3.23 3.03
N LEU A 12 6.37 2.16 3.73
CA LEU A 12 6.23 0.79 3.24
C LEU A 12 4.76 0.41 3.05
N GLU A 13 3.88 0.76 3.99
CA GLU A 13 2.44 0.51 3.87
C GLU A 13 1.82 1.30 2.71
N CYS A 14 2.25 2.55 2.51
CA CYS A 14 1.85 3.38 1.38
C CYS A 14 2.27 2.74 0.05
N ALA A 15 3.53 2.28 -0.05
CA ALA A 15 4.04 1.58 -1.22
C ALA A 15 3.23 0.32 -1.55
N ARG A 16 2.87 -0.47 -0.54
CA ARG A 16 2.02 -1.66 -0.73
C ARG A 16 0.60 -1.29 -1.17
N SER A 17 0.05 -0.23 -0.60
CA SER A 17 -1.33 0.19 -0.85
C SER A 17 -1.52 0.91 -2.18
N ILE A 18 -0.49 1.59 -2.71
CA ILE A 18 -0.58 2.27 -4.00
C ILE A 18 -0.50 1.30 -5.17
N ARG A 19 0.21 0.17 -5.05
CA ARG A 19 0.39 -0.82 -6.12
C ARG A 19 -0.89 -1.24 -6.86
N PRO A 20 -2.02 -1.60 -6.20
CA PRO A 20 -3.28 -1.86 -6.90
C PRO A 20 -3.88 -0.64 -7.61
N SER A 21 -3.54 0.57 -7.17
CA SER A 21 -3.99 1.82 -7.78
C SER A 21 -3.09 2.27 -8.94
N LEU A 22 -1.84 1.81 -9.02
CA LEU A 22 -0.90 2.14 -10.10
C LEU A 22 -1.47 1.92 -11.51
N PRO A 23 -2.10 0.79 -11.87
CA PRO A 23 -2.66 0.62 -13.22
C PRO A 23 -3.73 1.67 -13.55
N SER A 24 -4.47 2.16 -12.53
CA SER A 24 -5.44 3.25 -12.71
C SER A 24 -4.79 4.64 -12.75
N LEU A 25 -3.60 4.82 -12.17
CA LEU A 25 -2.91 6.11 -12.03
C LEU A 25 -1.89 6.38 -13.15
N LEU A 26 -1.21 5.33 -13.61
CA LEU A 26 -0.08 5.38 -14.55
C LEU A 26 -0.37 4.62 -15.86
N GLY A 27 -1.44 3.81 -15.92
CA GLY A 27 -1.76 3.03 -17.11
C GLY A 27 -0.63 2.06 -17.46
N SER A 28 -0.03 2.23 -18.64
CA SER A 28 1.02 1.35 -19.17
C SER A 28 2.31 1.35 -18.34
N ASP A 29 2.68 2.50 -17.74
CA ASP A 29 3.87 2.63 -16.90
C ASP A 29 3.72 1.99 -15.52
N ALA A 30 2.49 1.58 -15.16
CA ALA A 30 2.19 0.97 -13.88
C ALA A 30 3.00 -0.30 -13.63
N THR A 31 3.19 -1.14 -14.65
CA THR A 31 3.94 -2.41 -14.52
C THR A 31 5.40 -2.15 -14.15
N GLN A 32 6.02 -1.14 -14.75
CA GLN A 32 7.42 -0.79 -14.48
C GLN A 32 7.58 -0.19 -13.07
N VAL A 33 6.67 0.69 -12.67
CA VAL A 33 6.69 1.28 -11.32
C VAL A 33 6.35 0.23 -10.25
N ASP A 34 5.41 -0.67 -10.54
CA ASP A 34 5.06 -1.76 -9.64
C ASP A 34 6.24 -2.72 -9.40
N GLN A 35 6.97 -3.10 -10.45
CA GLN A 35 8.17 -3.94 -10.32
C GLN A 35 9.26 -3.26 -9.50
N GLN A 36 9.51 -1.97 -9.71
CA GLN A 36 10.49 -1.22 -8.91
C GLN A 36 10.07 -1.13 -7.44
N LEU A 37 8.77 -0.93 -7.16
CA LEU A 37 8.28 -0.96 -5.78
C LEU A 37 8.41 -2.35 -5.16
N ALA A 38 8.15 -3.41 -5.92
CA ALA A 38 8.32 -4.79 -5.46
C ALA A 38 9.77 -5.07 -5.02
N ASP A 39 10.73 -4.65 -5.84
CA ASP A 39 12.16 -4.82 -5.56
C ASP A 39 12.58 -4.04 -4.31
N LEU A 40 12.16 -2.78 -4.19
CA LEU A 40 12.41 -1.97 -3.00
C LEU A 40 11.77 -2.58 -1.75
N LEU A 41 10.53 -3.08 -1.84
CA LEU A 41 9.85 -3.74 -0.72
C LEU A 41 10.54 -5.05 -0.29
N ALA A 42 11.15 -5.78 -1.23
CA ALA A 42 11.98 -6.95 -0.92
C ALA A 42 13.28 -6.56 -0.21
N GLN A 43 13.96 -5.51 -0.66
CA GLN A 43 15.14 -4.94 0.02
C GLN A 43 14.78 -4.45 1.45
N ALA A 44 13.60 -3.84 1.63
CA ALA A 44 13.10 -3.45 2.95
C ALA A 44 12.99 -4.64 3.91
N GLN A 45 12.50 -5.77 3.41
CA GLN A 45 12.39 -7.01 4.19
C GLN A 45 13.76 -7.62 4.52
N ALA A 46 14.76 -7.41 3.67
CA ALA A 46 16.14 -7.77 3.95
C ALA A 46 16.81 -6.87 5.00
N GLY A 47 16.14 -5.80 5.44
CA GLY A 47 16.62 -4.85 6.44
C GLY A 47 17.27 -3.61 5.85
N GLU A 48 17.16 -3.37 4.54
CA GLU A 48 17.65 -2.15 3.90
C GLU A 48 16.69 -0.97 4.08
N SER A 49 17.27 0.23 4.23
CA SER A 49 16.51 1.48 4.26
C SER A 49 16.17 1.95 2.86
N VAL A 50 14.98 1.56 2.38
CA VAL A 50 14.46 1.92 1.06
C VAL A 50 13.38 3.00 1.09
N ASP A 51 13.01 3.49 2.27
CA ASP A 51 11.94 4.47 2.47
C ASP A 51 12.08 5.71 1.56
N THR A 52 13.29 6.26 1.50
CA THR A 52 13.59 7.44 0.68
C THR A 52 13.49 7.11 -0.81
N GLN A 53 14.01 5.96 -1.24
CA GLN A 53 13.95 5.52 -2.64
C GLN A 53 12.50 5.31 -3.12
N ILE A 54 11.68 4.66 -2.29
CA ILE A 54 10.24 4.47 -2.54
C ILE A 54 9.57 5.84 -2.69
N LEU A 55 9.85 6.77 -1.77
CA LEU A 55 9.23 8.08 -1.78
C LEU A 55 9.64 8.89 -3.02
N GLU A 56 10.90 8.83 -3.43
CA GLU A 56 11.40 9.49 -4.64
C GLU A 56 10.78 8.91 -5.91
N LEU A 57 10.72 7.57 -6.02
CA LEU A 57 10.09 6.88 -7.15
C LEU A 57 8.63 7.32 -7.32
N LEU A 58 7.88 7.34 -6.23
CA LEU A 58 6.47 7.70 -6.24
C LEU A 58 6.24 9.21 -6.40
N LYS A 59 7.18 10.06 -5.98
CA LYS A 59 7.16 11.51 -6.20
C LYS A 59 7.49 11.91 -7.63
N SER A 60 8.15 11.02 -8.39
CA SER A 60 8.49 11.25 -9.79
C SER A 60 7.25 11.46 -10.66
N ASN A 61 6.10 10.89 -10.26
CA ASN A 61 4.83 11.02 -10.97
C ASN A 61 3.82 11.87 -10.19
N PRO A 62 3.16 12.86 -10.82
CA PRO A 62 2.22 13.74 -10.11
C PRO A 62 0.96 13.01 -9.62
N ASN A 63 0.48 12.01 -10.37
CA ASN A 63 -0.71 11.22 -10.00
C ASN A 63 -0.46 10.37 -8.74
N THR A 64 0.68 9.70 -8.66
CA THR A 64 1.07 8.93 -7.47
C THR A 64 1.40 9.85 -6.31
N PHE A 65 2.03 11.01 -6.55
CA PHE A 65 2.31 11.98 -5.50
C PHE A 65 1.05 12.51 -4.81
N GLN A 66 0.00 12.84 -5.59
CA GLN A 66 -1.30 13.22 -5.01
C GLN A 66 -1.87 12.09 -4.16
N TRP A 67 -1.86 10.86 -4.68
CA TRP A 67 -2.36 9.69 -3.97
C TRP A 67 -1.64 9.46 -2.63
N ILE A 68 -0.31 9.53 -2.62
CA ILE A 68 0.50 9.40 -1.39
C ILE A 68 0.10 10.46 -0.37
N LYS A 69 -0.06 11.71 -0.81
CA LYS A 69 -0.40 12.82 0.07
C LYS A 69 -1.74 12.58 0.75
N GLU A 70 -2.73 12.08 0.02
CA GLU A 70 -4.03 11.70 0.59
C GLU A 70 -3.92 10.51 1.55
N PHE A 71 -3.20 9.46 1.14
CA PHE A 71 -3.03 8.25 1.96
C PHE A 71 -2.30 8.55 3.28
N LEU A 72 -1.15 9.22 3.21
CA LEU A 72 -0.36 9.56 4.39
C LEU A 72 -1.07 10.59 5.29
N SER A 73 -1.86 11.51 4.71
CA SER A 73 -2.72 12.40 5.48
C SER A 73 -3.82 11.62 6.21
N SER A 74 -4.39 10.57 5.60
CA SER A 74 -5.40 9.71 6.23
C SER A 74 -4.82 8.86 7.36
N ALA A 75 -3.62 8.28 7.15
CA ALA A 75 -2.91 7.50 8.16
C ALA A 75 -2.62 8.31 9.45
N GLN A 76 -2.28 9.61 9.33
CA GLN A 76 -2.14 10.48 10.50
C GLN A 76 -3.44 10.70 11.26
N VAL A 77 -4.57 10.83 10.55
CA VAL A 77 -5.89 11.02 11.18
C VAL A 77 -6.33 9.75 11.92
N SER A 78 -6.08 8.56 11.36
CA SER A 78 -6.46 7.29 11.98
C SER A 78 -5.72 7.00 13.29
N ARG A 79 -4.48 7.47 13.46
CA ARG A 79 -3.70 7.32 14.70
C ARG A 79 -4.15 8.27 15.83
N GLY A 80 -4.94 9.29 15.51
CA GLY A 80 -5.47 10.27 16.48
C GLY A 80 -6.95 10.09 16.86
N PHE A 81 -7.67 9.16 16.25
CA PHE A 81 -9.08 8.93 16.55
C PHE A 81 -9.26 7.88 17.65
N GLU A 82 -9.42 8.37 18.87
CA GLU A 82 -10.04 7.65 19.98
C GLU A 82 -11.42 7.12 19.51
N ARG A 83 -11.60 5.80 19.53
CA ARG A 83 -12.81 5.14 19.01
C ARG A 83 -14.03 5.59 19.80
N LEU A 84 -14.90 6.40 19.21
CA LEU A 84 -16.26 6.58 19.71
C LEU A 84 -17.03 5.25 19.53
N PRO A 85 -17.72 4.75 20.57
CA PRO A 85 -18.49 3.51 20.50
C PRO A 85 -19.81 3.79 19.76
N GLY A 86 -19.78 3.69 18.44
CA GLY A 86 -20.95 3.80 17.58
C GLY A 86 -20.84 2.76 16.48
N GLY A 87 -21.51 1.63 16.66
CA GLY A 87 -21.49 0.49 15.76
C GLY A 87 -21.73 0.90 14.30
N SER A 88 -20.72 0.68 13.48
CA SER A 88 -20.88 0.47 12.05
C SER A 88 -20.34 -0.92 11.82
N GLY A 89 -21.19 -1.87 11.46
CA GLY A 89 -20.77 -3.21 11.11
C GLY A 89 -19.70 -3.11 10.04
N ALA A 90 -18.44 -3.29 10.43
CA ALA A 90 -17.34 -3.37 9.50
C ALA A 90 -17.62 -4.63 8.70
N VAL A 91 -18.17 -4.46 7.50
CA VAL A 91 -18.13 -5.53 6.50
C VAL A 91 -16.67 -5.96 6.45
N PRO A 92 -16.34 -7.23 6.76
CA PRO A 92 -14.95 -7.67 6.71
C PRO A 92 -14.58 -7.60 5.24
N ALA A 93 -13.95 -6.50 4.82
CA ALA A 93 -13.29 -6.41 3.55
C ALA A 93 -12.24 -7.50 3.58
N GLN A 94 -12.48 -8.59 2.85
CA GLN A 94 -11.58 -9.74 2.85
C GLN A 94 -10.19 -9.23 2.48
N LYS A 95 -9.29 -9.22 3.46
CA LYS A 95 -7.91 -8.80 3.27
C LYS A 95 -7.18 -9.98 2.64
N TYR A 96 -6.42 -9.71 1.60
CA TYR A 96 -5.55 -10.66 0.94
C TYR A 96 -4.13 -10.19 1.15
N VAL A 97 -3.28 -11.07 1.66
CA VAL A 97 -1.89 -10.79 1.95
C VAL A 97 -1.02 -11.71 1.12
N CYS A 98 0.11 -11.19 0.66
CA CYS A 98 1.16 -12.03 0.12
C CYS A 98 1.68 -12.92 1.27
N PRO A 99 1.91 -14.23 1.07
CA PRO A 99 2.51 -15.09 2.08
C PRO A 99 3.89 -14.61 2.53
N GLN A 100 4.60 -13.89 1.66
CA GLN A 100 5.86 -13.21 1.99
C GLN A 100 5.68 -11.83 2.65
N GLY A 101 4.44 -11.37 2.90
CA GLY A 101 4.17 -10.05 3.50
C GLY A 101 4.44 -8.85 2.58
N ASP A 102 4.83 -9.08 1.33
CA ASP A 102 5.22 -8.04 0.37
C ASP A 102 4.06 -7.16 -0.11
N TYR A 103 2.84 -7.71 -0.17
CA TYR A 103 1.68 -7.05 -0.78
C TYR A 103 0.43 -7.30 0.04
N VAL A 104 -0.40 -6.27 0.20
CA VAL A 104 -1.69 -6.37 0.90
C VAL A 104 -2.76 -5.74 0.03
N TRP A 105 -3.85 -6.47 -0.17
CA TRP A 105 -4.98 -6.05 -0.97
C TRP A 105 -6.29 -6.23 -0.22
N TYR A 106 -7.11 -5.19 -0.22
CA TYR A 106 -8.41 -5.21 0.45
C TYR A 106 -9.51 -5.43 -0.60
N ARG A 107 -10.24 -6.53 -0.47
CA ARG A 107 -11.37 -6.82 -1.35
C ARG A 107 -12.56 -5.93 -0.99
N ARG A 108 -12.78 -4.90 -1.80
CA ARG A 108 -13.89 -3.94 -1.61
C ARG A 108 -15.27 -4.52 -1.96
N SER A 109 -15.33 -5.47 -2.91
CA SER A 109 -16.59 -6.10 -3.35
C SER A 109 -16.40 -7.56 -3.74
N VAL A 110 -17.39 -8.41 -3.44
CA VAL A 110 -17.36 -9.86 -3.71
C VAL A 110 -17.40 -10.26 -5.19
N GLY A 111 -17.52 -9.30 -6.10
CA GLY A 111 -17.47 -9.50 -7.56
C GLY A 111 -16.17 -9.05 -8.23
N ILE A 112 -15.22 -8.46 -7.50
CA ILE A 112 -13.92 -8.07 -8.07
C ILE A 112 -12.98 -9.27 -7.98
N SER A 113 -12.40 -9.64 -9.13
CA SER A 113 -11.33 -10.64 -9.23
C SER A 113 -10.14 -10.16 -8.41
N VAL A 114 -9.72 -10.99 -7.45
CA VAL A 114 -8.55 -10.70 -6.62
C VAL A 114 -7.33 -10.72 -7.55
N PRO A 115 -6.56 -9.61 -7.65
CA PRO A 115 -5.33 -9.63 -8.42
C PRO A 115 -4.32 -10.57 -7.74
N THR A 116 -3.48 -11.24 -8.52
CA THR A 116 -2.34 -11.99 -7.98
C THR A 116 -1.28 -11.04 -7.44
N CYS A 117 -0.45 -11.50 -6.53
CA CYS A 117 0.70 -10.71 -6.09
C CYS A 117 1.58 -10.48 -7.31
N PRO A 118 1.91 -9.24 -7.69
CA PRO A 118 2.75 -9.03 -8.86
C PRO A 118 4.18 -9.53 -8.65
N THR A 119 4.62 -9.62 -7.38
CA THR A 119 5.96 -10.06 -6.99
C THR A 119 6.07 -11.59 -6.87
N HIS A 120 5.09 -12.22 -6.25
CA HIS A 120 5.15 -13.65 -5.88
C HIS A 120 4.08 -14.50 -6.57
N GLY A 121 3.22 -13.90 -7.40
CA GLY A 121 2.19 -14.58 -8.17
C GLY A 121 0.94 -15.00 -7.37
N GLU A 122 0.97 -14.95 -6.03
CA GLU A 122 -0.14 -15.45 -5.21
C GLU A 122 -0.47 -14.50 -4.05
N LEU A 123 -1.77 -14.24 -3.85
CA LEU A 123 -2.28 -13.63 -2.63
C LEU A 123 -3.18 -14.61 -1.91
N ILE A 124 -2.91 -14.80 -0.62
CA ILE A 124 -3.72 -15.64 0.25
C ILE A 124 -4.69 -14.76 1.04
N PRO A 125 -5.95 -15.19 1.23
CA PRO A 125 -6.85 -14.48 2.14
C PRO A 125 -6.26 -14.52 3.55
N ASP A 126 -6.13 -13.36 4.18
CA ASP A 126 -5.90 -13.26 5.61
C ASP A 126 -7.13 -13.84 6.29
N GLN A 127 -6.98 -15.08 6.76
CA GLN A 127 -7.99 -15.76 7.56
C GLN A 127 -7.97 -15.14 8.95
N GLY A 128 -8.40 -13.89 9.07
CA GLY A 128 -8.71 -13.27 10.35
C GLY A 128 -9.86 -14.05 10.99
N ALA A 129 -9.53 -14.77 12.07
CA ALA A 129 -10.45 -15.51 12.92
C ALA A 129 -11.46 -14.59 13.62
#